data_AF-A0A6I5ZWH5-F1
#
_entry.id   AF-A0A6I5ZWH5-F1
#
_cell.length_a   1.000
_cell.length_b   1.000
_cell.length_c   1.000
_cell.angle_alpha   90.00
_cell.angle_beta   90.00
_cell.angle_gamma   90.00
#
_symmetry.space_group_name_H-M   'P 1'
#
loop_
_entity.id
_entity.type
_entity.pdbx_description
1 polymer ?
#
loop_
_entity_poly.entity_id
_entity_poly.type
_entity_poly.pdbx_seq_one_letter_code
_entity_poly.pdbx_strand_id
1 'polypeptide(L)'
;MLMDETREEIIKRLHIVQGHVAGLVRMVERGESCPTVLHQLAAIRSAVYKITEMVLVIYADDCLDKLSQEKEGTGSSAQELVKLLCQFLK
;
A
#
# COMPACT_ATOMS: atom_id res chain seq x y z
N MET A 1 14.96 6.73 2.39
CA MET A 1 15.36 5.29 2.47
C MET A 1 14.41 4.60 3.45
N LEU A 2 13.81 3.45 3.11
CA LEU A 2 12.89 2.74 4.01
C LEU A 2 13.62 2.40 5.33
N MET A 3 13.17 2.95 6.46
CA MET A 3 13.66 2.58 7.80
C MET A 3 13.46 1.06 8.00
N ASP A 4 14.42 0.40 8.65
CA ASP A 4 14.44 -1.07 8.70
C ASP A 4 13.22 -1.65 9.43
N GLU A 5 12.75 -1.04 10.51
CA GLU A 5 11.55 -1.48 11.25
C GLU A 5 10.26 -1.36 10.40
N THR A 6 10.12 -0.27 9.64
CA THR A 6 8.98 -0.08 8.71
C THR A 6 9.04 -1.07 7.54
N ARG A 7 10.24 -1.39 7.06
CA ARG A 7 10.44 -2.40 6.01
C ARG A 7 9.98 -3.78 6.49
N GLU A 8 10.37 -4.18 7.70
CA GLU A 8 9.98 -5.47 8.28
C GLU A 8 8.46 -5.60 8.45
N GLU A 9 7.80 -4.55 8.94
CA GLU A 9 6.35 -4.54 9.10
C GLU A 9 5.61 -4.59 7.74
N ILE A 10 6.11 -3.88 6.72
CA ILE A 10 5.58 -3.98 5.35
C ILE A 10 5.71 -5.41 4.82
N ILE A 11 6.89 -6.03 4.97
CA ILE A 11 7.12 -7.42 4.53
C ILE A 11 6.19 -8.39 5.26
N LYS A 12 6.04 -8.25 6.58
CA LYS A 12 5.13 -9.08 7.38
C LYS A 12 3.69 -8.98 6.87
N ARG A 13 3.22 -7.78 6.53
CA ARG A 13 1.87 -7.59 5.98
C ARG A 13 1.72 -8.13 4.57
N LEU A 14 2.75 -8.03 3.73
CA LEU A 14 2.77 -8.65 2.41
C LEU A 14 2.64 -10.18 2.52
N HIS A 15 3.31 -10.82 3.48
CA HIS A 15 3.13 -12.26 3.74
C HIS A 15 1.69 -12.61 4.15
N ILE A 16 1.02 -11.76 4.93
CA ILE A 16 -0.41 -11.95 5.29
C ILE A 16 -1.28 -11.88 4.03
N VAL A 17 -1.07 -10.87 3.18
CA VAL A 17 -1.79 -10.73 1.90
C VAL A 17 -1.56 -11.94 1.01
N GLN A 18 -0.32 -12.42 0.90
CA GLN A 18 0.01 -13.63 0.14
C GLN A 18 -0.78 -14.85 0.65
N GLY A 19 -0.89 -15.02 1.97
CA GLY A 19 -1.72 -16.06 2.58
C GLY A 19 -3.20 -15.93 2.22
N HIS A 20 -3.74 -14.70 2.24
CA HIS A 20 -5.12 -14.44 1.86
C HIS A 20 -5.40 -14.74 0.39
N VAL A 21 -4.49 -14.36 -0.52
CA VAL A 21 -4.59 -14.63 -1.96
C VAL A 21 -4.50 -16.13 -2.22
N ALA A 22 -3.56 -16.84 -1.58
CA ALA A 22 -3.48 -18.29 -1.69
C ALA A 22 -4.75 -18.98 -1.17
N GLY A 23 -5.37 -18.45 -0.11
CA GLY A 23 -6.67 -18.89 0.38
C GLY A 23 -7.78 -18.68 -0.64
N LEU A 24 -7.86 -17.47 -1.23
CA LEU A 24 -8.85 -17.13 -2.25
C LEU A 24 -8.77 -18.04 -3.47
N VAL A 25 -7.56 -18.36 -3.95
CA VAL A 25 -7.37 -19.32 -5.06
C VAL A 25 -8.01 -20.67 -4.72
N ARG A 26 -7.69 -21.24 -3.55
CA ARG A 26 -8.28 -22.52 -3.11
C ARG A 26 -9.80 -22.46 -2.95
N MET A 27 -10.34 -21.33 -2.49
CA MET A 27 -11.79 -21.14 -2.35
C MET A 27 -12.48 -21.20 -3.71
N VAL A 28 -11.92 -20.53 -4.72
CA VAL A 28 -12.45 -20.55 -6.08
C VAL A 28 -12.33 -21.95 -6.71
N GLU A 29 -11.18 -22.60 -6.57
CA GLU A 29 -10.95 -23.97 -7.08
C GLU A 29 -11.94 -24.99 -6.49
N ARG A 30 -12.34 -24.80 -5.22
CA ARG A 30 -13.30 -25.67 -4.52
C ARG A 30 -14.76 -25.32 -4.77
N GLY A 31 -15.04 -24.24 -5.50
CA GLY A 31 -16.41 -23.77 -5.74
C GLY A 31 -17.10 -23.21 -4.50
N GLU A 32 -16.37 -22.53 -3.62
CA GLU A 32 -16.94 -21.83 -2.46
C GLU A 32 -17.98 -20.78 -2.85
N SER A 33 -18.88 -20.47 -1.92
CA SER A 33 -19.98 -19.54 -2.19
C SER A 33 -19.52 -18.11 -2.51
N CYS A 34 -20.23 -17.43 -3.41
CA CYS A 34 -19.93 -16.04 -3.79
C CYS A 34 -19.83 -15.09 -2.57
N PRO A 35 -20.72 -15.14 -1.55
CA PRO A 35 -20.57 -14.31 -0.35
C PRO A 35 -19.26 -14.53 0.41
N THR A 36 -18.79 -15.78 0.52
CA THR A 36 -17.52 -16.11 1.18
C THR A 36 -16.34 -15.57 0.39
N VAL A 37 -16.35 -15.76 -0.94
CA VAL A 37 -15.32 -15.23 -1.85
C VAL A 37 -15.25 -13.70 -1.78
N LEU A 38 -16.40 -13.02 -1.76
CA LEU A 38 -16.49 -11.56 -1.63
C LEU A 38 -15.93 -11.05 -0.30
N HIS A 39 -16.18 -11.76 0.81
CA HIS A 39 -15.56 -11.43 2.10
C HIS A 39 -14.04 -11.53 2.05
N GLN A 40 -13.51 -12.58 1.43
CA GLN A 40 -12.06 -12.76 1.31
C GLN A 40 -11.43 -11.68 0.42
N LEU A 41 -12.07 -11.31 -0.68
CA LEU A 41 -11.66 -10.17 -1.51
C LEU A 41 -11.66 -8.85 -0.72
N ALA A 42 -12.69 -8.61 0.09
CA ALA A 42 -12.75 -7.42 0.95
C ALA A 42 -11.61 -7.40 1.97
N ALA A 43 -11.27 -8.55 2.58
CA ALA A 43 -10.14 -8.69 3.49
C ALA A 43 -8.79 -8.41 2.80
N ILE A 44 -8.58 -8.93 1.59
CA ILE A 44 -7.39 -8.64 0.78
C ILE A 44 -7.30 -7.14 0.49
N ARG A 45 -8.40 -6.53 0.03
CA ARG A 45 -8.44 -5.09 -0.28
C ARG A 45 -8.07 -4.25 0.94
N SER A 46 -8.62 -4.56 2.12
CA SER A 46 -8.31 -3.85 3.37
C SER A 46 -6.83 -4.02 3.77
N ALA A 47 -6.30 -5.24 3.68
CA ALA A 47 -4.90 -5.51 4.01
C ALA A 47 -3.92 -4.77 3.07
N VAL A 48 -4.21 -4.75 1.77
CA VAL A 48 -3.42 -4.01 0.77
C VAL A 48 -3.51 -2.50 1.03
N TYR A 49 -4.71 -1.98 1.33
CA TYR A 49 -4.88 -0.55 1.63
C TYR A 49 -3.99 -0.11 2.79
N LYS A 50 -3.87 -0.94 3.84
CA LYS A 50 -2.99 -0.63 4.96
C LYS A 50 -1.51 -0.57 4.57
N ILE A 51 -1.08 -1.45 3.66
CA ILE A 51 0.28 -1.43 3.07
C ILE A 51 0.49 -0.13 2.30
N THR A 52 -0.47 0.24 1.46
CA THR A 52 -0.44 1.50 0.70
C THR A 52 -0.30 2.72 1.60
N GLU A 53 -1.07 2.81 2.70
CA GLU A 53 -0.95 3.91 3.67
C GLU A 53 0.48 4.04 4.21
N MET A 54 1.10 2.94 4.65
CA MET A 54 2.46 3.00 5.21
C MET A 54 3.48 3.45 4.16
N VAL A 55 3.39 2.94 2.93
CA VAL A 55 4.29 3.33 1.84
C VAL A 55 4.10 4.80 1.47
N LEU A 56 2.86 5.30 1.45
CA LEU A 56 2.55 6.70 1.17
C LEU A 56 3.11 7.65 2.24
N VAL A 57 3.00 7.29 3.52
CA VAL A 57 3.59 8.09 4.62
C VAL A 57 5.09 8.24 4.42
N ILE A 58 5.80 7.13 4.16
CA ILE A 58 7.24 7.15 3.93
C ILE A 58 7.61 8.01 2.72
N TYR A 59 6.83 7.91 1.64
CA TYR A 59 7.05 8.70 0.44
C TYR A 59 6.79 10.19 0.68
N ALA A 60 5.75 10.52 1.46
CA ALA A 60 5.43 11.89 1.83
C ALA A 60 6.56 12.52 2.65
N ASP A 61 7.09 11.80 3.66
CA ASP A 61 8.22 12.26 4.46
C ASP A 61 9.46 12.52 3.59
N ASP A 62 9.79 11.60 2.68
CA ASP A 62 10.93 11.76 1.74
C ASP A 62 10.74 12.96 0.79
N CYS A 63 9.50 13.21 0.32
CA CYS A 63 9.17 14.40 -0.46
C CYS A 63 9.32 15.69 0.36
N LEU A 64 8.87 15.71 1.61
CA LEU A 64 8.98 16.89 2.48
C LEU A 64 10.44 17.22 2.83
N ASP A 65 11.27 16.20 3.08
CA ASP A 65 12.70 16.36 3.31
C ASP A 65 13.38 16.96 2.08
N LYS A 66 13.07 16.46 0.87
CA LYS A 66 13.59 16.99 -0.40
C LYS A 66 13.19 18.45 -0.61
N LEU A 67 11.91 18.78 -0.41
CA LEU A 67 11.40 20.15 -0.52
C LEU A 67 12.12 21.11 0.45
N SER A 68 12.49 20.62 1.64
CA SER A 68 13.19 21.42 2.65
C SER A 68 14.66 21.69 2.29
N GLN A 69 15.26 20.88 1.41
CA GLN A 69 16.65 21.04 0.96
C GLN A 69 16.78 21.77 -0.38
N GLU A 70 15.68 21.94 -1.13
CA GLU A 70 15.65 22.63 -2.41
C GLU A 70 15.67 24.16 -2.22
N LYS A 71 16.72 24.84 -2.70
CA LYS A 71 16.75 26.30 -2.84
C LYS A 71 16.05 26.69 -4.15
N GLU A 72 14.92 27.40 -4.04
CA GLU A 72 14.16 28.10 -5.08
C GLU A 72 14.17 27.46 -6.49
N GLY A 73 13.14 26.67 -6.82
CA GLY A 73 12.83 26.37 -8.23
C GLY A 73 11.99 25.14 -8.56
N THR A 74 11.72 24.22 -7.65
CA THR A 74 11.21 22.89 -8.02
C THR A 74 9.89 22.53 -7.34
N GLY A 75 8.78 23.06 -7.85
CA GLY A 75 7.43 22.57 -7.51
C GLY A 75 7.16 21.10 -7.88
N SER A 76 8.16 20.37 -8.40
CA SER A 76 8.07 19.01 -8.95
C SER A 76 7.74 17.94 -7.89
N SER A 77 8.44 17.94 -6.76
CA SER A 77 8.30 16.88 -5.73
C SER A 77 6.93 16.92 -5.04
N ALA A 78 6.38 18.11 -4.78
CA ALA A 78 5.03 18.26 -4.22
C ALA A 78 3.94 17.82 -5.21
N GLN A 79 4.10 18.13 -6.50
CA GLN A 79 3.16 17.73 -7.54
C GLN A 79 3.13 16.20 -7.74
N GLU A 80 4.27 15.54 -7.65
CA GLU A 80 4.36 14.08 -7.68
C GLU A 80 3.67 13.42 -6.47
N LEU A 81 3.87 13.97 -5.27
CA LEU A 81 3.18 13.51 -4.07
C LEU A 81 1.66 13.63 -4.21
N VAL A 82 1.15 14.78 -4.63
CA VAL A 82 -0.30 15.00 -4.84
C VAL A 82 -0.85 14.04 -5.90
N LYS A 83 -0.12 13.82 -7.00
CA LYS A 83 -0.51 12.88 -8.05
C LYS A 83 -0.64 11.45 -7.52
N LEU A 84 0.33 10.99 -6.73
CA LEU A 84 0.31 9.66 -6.10
C LEU A 84 -0.83 9.54 -5.08
N LEU A 85 -1.03 10.53 -4.23
CA LEU A 85 -2.17 10.56 -3.29
C LEU A 85 -3.52 10.45 -4.03
N CYS A 86 -3.72 11.24 -5.10
CA CYS A 86 -4.94 11.17 -5.91
C CYS A 86 -5.14 9.83 -6.62
N GLN A 87 -4.09 9.06 -6.87
CA GLN A 87 -4.19 7.72 -7.45
C GLN A 87 -4.64 6.67 -6.43
N PHE A 88 -4.20 6.81 -5.17
CA PHE A 88 -4.38 5.80 -4.13
C PHE A 88 -5.50 6.11 -3.12
N LEU A 89 -6.08 7.31 -3.14
CA LEU A 89 -7.22 7.72 -2.32
C LEU A 89 -8.60 7.54 -3.01
N LYS A 90 -8.66 6.82 -4.13
CA LYS A 90 -9.91 6.53 -4.86
C LYS A 90 -10.67 5.34 -4.29
#